data_AF-A0A1W7CY79-F1
#
_entry.id   AF-A0A1W7CY79-F1
#
_cell.length_a   1.000
_cell.length_b   1.000
_cell.length_c   1.000
_cell.angle_alpha   90.00
_cell.angle_beta   90.00
_cell.angle_gamma   90.00
#
_symmetry.space_group_name_H-M   'P 1'
#
loop_
_entity.id
_entity.type
_entity.pdbx_description
1 polymer ?
#
loop_
_entity_poly.entity_id
_entity_poly.type
_entity_poly.pdbx_seq_one_letter_code
_entity_poly.pdbx_strand_id
1 'polypeptide(L)' 'MFVAHMNVQQGLTRSSYVFASLTELDEQATPHLGEAVLTVHNVVPTDSHTVILRGEVAWPTHLHITAYVFFIN' A
#
# COMPACT_ATOMS: atom_id res chain seq x y z
N MET A 1 -1.30 13.09 1.02
CA MET A 1 -0.42 12.30 0.13
C MET A 1 0.63 11.59 0.97
N PHE A 2 0.97 10.35 0.62
CA PHE A 2 1.97 9.55 1.33
C PHE A 2 2.84 8.75 0.36
N VAL A 3 4.03 8.37 0.85
CA VAL A 3 4.95 7.43 0.19
C VAL A 3 5.35 6.38 1.23
N ALA A 4 5.03 5.12 0.96
CA ALA A 4 5.37 3.99 1.81
C ALA A 4 6.43 3.11 1.13
N HIS A 5 7.44 2.71 1.89
CA HIS A 5 8.49 1.78 1.46
C HIS A 5 8.28 0.46 2.17
N MET A 6 7.86 -0.56 1.44
CA MET A 6 7.54 -1.87 1.97
C MET A 6 8.62 -2.87 1.60
N ASN A 7 9.34 -3.38 2.59
CA ASN A 7 10.26 -4.48 2.38
C ASN A 7 9.47 -5.78 2.17
N VAL A 8 9.83 -6.54 1.13
CA VAL A 8 9.27 -7.86 0.85
C VAL A 8 10.34 -8.93 0.94
N GLN A 9 9.90 -10.20 0.98
CA GLN A 9 10.82 -11.32 0.98
C GLN A 9 11.66 -11.37 -0.31
N GLN A 10 12.77 -12.11 -0.26
CA GLN A 10 13.71 -12.25 -1.38
C GLN A 10 13.00 -12.72 -2.66
N GLY A 11 13.47 -12.24 -3.81
CA GLY A 11 12.97 -12.63 -5.13
C GLY A 11 12.16 -11.57 -5.87
N LEU A 12 11.85 -10.44 -5.22
CA LEU A 12 11.33 -9.25 -5.92
C LEU A 12 12.43 -8.60 -6.74
N THR A 13 12.13 -8.26 -7.99
CA THR A 13 12.98 -7.45 -8.87
C THR A 13 12.17 -6.30 -9.47
N ARG A 14 12.84 -5.34 -10.12
CA ARG A 14 12.15 -4.26 -10.85
C ARG A 14 11.21 -4.73 -11.97
N SER A 15 11.33 -5.99 -12.42
CA SER A 15 10.51 -6.57 -13.49
C SER A 15 9.29 -7.34 -12.96
N SER A 16 9.17 -7.53 -11.64
CA SER A 16 8.04 -8.20 -11.03
C SER A 16 6.74 -7.42 -11.25
N TYR A 17 5.62 -8.12 -11.36
CA TYR A 17 4.29 -7.52 -11.25
C TYR A 17 3.89 -7.48 -9.78
N VAL A 18 3.52 -6.31 -9.28
CA VAL A 18 3.15 -6.10 -7.88
C VAL A 18 1.69 -5.69 -7.77
N PHE A 19 0.98 -6.35 -6.88
CA PHE A 19 -0.36 -6.01 -6.45
C PHE A 19 -0.27 -5.39 -5.05
N ALA A 20 -0.85 -4.21 -4.88
CA ALA A 20 -1.00 -3.59 -3.57
C ALA A 20 -2.49 -3.51 -3.22
N SER A 21 -2.81 -3.90 -1.99
CA SER A 21 -4.11 -3.70 -1.38
C SER A 21 -3.97 -2.72 -0.23
N LEU A 22 -4.90 -1.79 -0.12
CA LEU A 22 -5.02 -0.88 1.01
C LEU A 22 -6.39 -1.08 1.64
N THR A 23 -6.41 -1.15 2.96
CA THR A 23 -7.64 -1.33 3.73
C THR A 23 -7.68 -0.31 4.85
N GLU A 24 -8.81 0.37 5.00
CA GLU A 24 -9.13 1.18 6.17
C GLU A 24 -9.53 0.28 7.34
N LEU A 25 -9.01 0.61 8.53
CA LEU A 25 -9.27 -0.10 9.77
C LEU A 25 -10.05 0.79 10.74
N ASP A 26 -11.01 0.21 11.45
CA ASP A 26 -11.73 0.90 12.53
C ASP A 26 -10.88 1.01 13.81
N GLU A 27 -11.48 1.54 14.89
CA GLU A 27 -10.82 1.67 16.19
C GLU A 27 -10.41 0.33 16.82
N GLN A 28 -10.99 -0.79 16.35
CA GLN A 28 -10.67 -2.15 16.78
C GLN A 28 -9.71 -2.86 15.82
N ALA A 29 -9.09 -2.12 14.89
CA ALA A 29 -8.20 -2.64 13.86
C ALA A 29 -8.86 -3.64 12.88
N THR A 30 -10.18 -3.53 12.67
CA THR A 30 -10.94 -4.38 11.75
C THR A 30 -11.14 -3.69 10.40
N PRO A 31 -10.96 -4.41 9.27
CA PRO A 31 -11.33 -3.91 7.95
C PRO A 31 -12.77 -3.44 7.88
N HIS A 32 -12.99 -2.20 7.44
CA HIS A 32 -14.34 -1.67 7.21
C HIS A 32 -14.39 -0.78 5.97
N LEU A 33 -15.60 -0.47 5.50
CA LEU A 33 -15.83 0.47 4.42
C LEU A 33 -16.14 1.85 5.01
N GLY A 34 -15.12 2.70 5.09
CA GLY A 34 -15.27 4.09 5.52
C GLY A 34 -15.76 5.00 4.40
N GLU A 35 -15.91 6.28 4.72
CA GLU A 35 -16.35 7.33 3.78
C GLU A 35 -15.18 7.98 3.04
N ALA A 36 -13.95 7.73 3.48
CA ALA A 36 -12.76 8.36 2.93
C ALA A 36 -12.41 7.82 1.54
N VAL A 37 -12.15 8.72 0.60
CA VAL A 37 -11.65 8.35 -0.72
C VAL A 37 -10.15 8.06 -0.63
N LEU A 38 -9.80 6.80 -0.89
CA LEU A 38 -8.42 6.33 -0.98
C LEU A 38 -8.01 6.17 -2.44
N THR A 39 -6.86 6.74 -2.82
CA THR A 39 -6.34 6.62 -4.19
C THR A 39 -4.89 6.13 -4.18
N VAL A 40 -4.60 5.12 -4.99
CA VAL A 40 -3.24 4.64 -5.26
C VAL A 40 -2.77 5.22 -6.58
N HIS A 41 -1.69 5.99 -6.55
CA HIS A 41 -1.12 6.58 -7.75
C HIS A 41 -0.08 5.66 -8.39
N ASN A 42 0.79 5.06 -7.59
CA ASN A 42 1.88 4.22 -8.09
C ASN A 42 2.21 3.09 -7.12
N VAL A 43 2.55 1.93 -7.70
CA VAL A 43 3.11 0.77 -7.03
C VAL A 43 4.31 0.35 -7.84
N VAL A 44 5.52 0.48 -7.28
CA VAL A 44 6.77 0.31 -8.02
C VAL A 44 7.71 -0.65 -7.28
N PRO A 45 8.01 -1.84 -7.83
CA PRO A 45 9.04 -2.69 -7.27
C PRO A 45 10.45 -2.16 -7.57
N THR A 46 11.40 -2.53 -6.72
CA THR A 46 12.83 -2.23 -6.89
C THR A 46 13.66 -3.50 -6.81
N ASP A 47 14.90 -3.45 -7.30
CA ASP A 47 15.87 -4.54 -7.13
C ASP A 47 16.39 -4.67 -5.69
N SER A 48 16.05 -3.73 -4.80
CA SER A 48 16.42 -3.76 -3.38
C SER A 48 15.41 -4.52 -2.52
N HIS A 49 14.57 -5.36 -3.13
CA HIS A 49 13.47 -6.07 -2.46
C HIS A 49 12.49 -5.14 -1.73
N THR A 50 12.23 -3.96 -2.33
CA THR A 50 11.31 -2.96 -1.79
C THR A 50 10.21 -2.68 -2.80
N VAL A 51 8.99 -2.47 -2.32
CA VAL A 51 7.90 -1.87 -3.09
C VAL A 51 7.69 -0.44 -2.60
N ILE A 52 7.74 0.52 -3.51
CA ILE A 52 7.40 1.91 -3.26
C ILE A 52 5.93 2.11 -3.64
N LEU A 53 5.10 2.46 -2.66
CA LEU A 53 3.70 2.79 -2.86
C LEU A 53 3.47 4.28 -2.64
N ARG A 54 2.88 4.96 -3.62
CA ARG A 54 2.49 6.37 -3.53
C ARG A 54 0.98 6.48 -3.67
N GLY A 55 0.36 7.22 -2.76
CA GLY A 55 -1.09 7.41 -2.75
C GLY A 55 -1.53 8.65 -1.99
N GLU A 56 -2.84 8.80 -1.90
CA GLU A 56 -3.49 9.84 -1.12
C GLU A 56 -4.77 9.33 -0.46
N VAL A 57 -5.17 10.05 0.59
CA VAL A 57 -6.37 9.84 1.36
C VAL A 57 -7.01 11.21 1.48
N ALA A 58 -8.16 11.39 0.83
CA ALA A 58 -8.88 12.67 0.88
C ALA A 58 -9.78 12.68 2.13
N TRP A 59 -9.17 12.86 3.29
CA TRP A 59 -9.87 12.90 4.58
C TRP A 59 -9.24 13.93 5.52
N PRO A 60 -10.02 14.67 6.33
CA PRO A 60 -9.49 15.72 7.20
C PRO A 60 -8.75 15.19 8.43
N THR A 61 -8.96 13.93 8.81
CA THR A 61 -8.32 13.30 9.97
C THR A 61 -7.41 12.15 9.56
N HIS A 62 -6.53 11.74 10.47
CA HIS A 62 -5.71 10.55 10.29
C HIS A 62 -6.60 9.30 10.28
N LEU A 63 -6.41 8.44 9.28
CA LEU A 63 -7.03 7.11 9.19
C LEU A 63 -5.99 6.03 9.42
N HIS A 64 -6.41 4.95 10.08
CA HIS A 64 -5.60 3.76 10.18
C HIS A 64 -5.74 2.95 8.90
N ILE A 65 -4.70 2.95 8.09
CA ILE A 65 -4.66 2.23 6.81
C ILE A 65 -3.51 1.25 6.86
N THR A 66 -3.79 0.01 6.46
CA THR A 66 -2.75 -1.00 6.27
C THR A 66 -2.57 -1.30 4.80
N ALA A 67 -1.31 -1.37 4.37
CA ALA A 67 -0.91 -1.75 3.03
C ALA A 67 -0.39 -3.20 3.03
N TYR A 68 -0.88 -4.00 2.10
CA TYR A 68 -0.35 -5.34 1.81
C TYR A 68 0.14 -5.38 0.37
N VAL A 69 1.27 -6.03 0.14
CA VAL A 69 1.84 -6.23 -1.19
C VAL A 69 2.05 -7.71 -1.46
N PHE A 70 1.74 -8.12 -2.68
CA PHE A 70 2.00 -9.44 -3.22
C PHE A 70 2.63 -9.28 -4.60
N PHE A 71 3.54 -10.16 -5.00
CA PHE A 71 4.21 -10.06 -6.29
C PHE A 71 4.32 -11.40 -7.01
N ILE A 72 4.41 -11.33 -8.33
CA ILE A 72 4.71 -12.43 -9.24
C ILE A 72 5.83 -12.00 -10.19
N ASN A 73 6.66 -12.96 -10.61
CA ASN A 73 7.77 -12.74 -11.54
C ASN A 73 7.40 -13.13 -12.96
#